data_AF-K1T474-F1
#
_entry.id   AF-K1T474-F1
#
_cell.length_a   1.000
_cell.length_b   1.000
_cell.length_c   1.000
_cell.angle_alpha   90.00
_cell.angle_beta   90.00
_cell.angle_gamma   90.00
#
_symmetry.space_group_name_H-M   'P 1'
#
loop_
_entity.id
_entity.type
_entity.pdbx_description
1 polymer ?
#
loop_
_entity_poly.entity_id
_entity_poly.type
_entity_poly.pdbx_seq_one_letter_code
_entity_poly.pdbx_strand_id
1 'polypeptide(L)'
;WMVKDCFYGTENAPVIVGGRYGLGSKDTTPAQIIAVFKNLALPMPKNHFTVGIVDDVTFTSLPQEEEIALGGEGMFEAKFYGLGADGTVGANKNSVKIIGDNTDKHCQAYFSYDSKKSGGFTCSHLRFGDTPIRSTYLVNTPNFVLATFRLTCTCTT
;
A
#
# COMPACT_ATOMS: atom_id res chain seq x y z
N TRP A 1 6.23 6.72 -23.01
CA TRP A 1 6.60 6.97 -24.41
C TRP A 1 6.29 8.40 -24.79
N MET A 2 5.02 8.86 -24.74
CA MET A 2 4.65 10.27 -25.03
C MET A 2 5.46 11.36 -24.30
N VAL A 3 5.82 11.19 -23.02
CA VAL A 3 6.61 12.22 -22.30
C VAL A 3 7.99 12.40 -22.94
N LYS A 4 8.69 11.32 -23.30
CA LYS A 4 10.01 11.40 -23.94
C LYS A 4 9.90 12.06 -25.32
N ASP A 5 8.79 11.81 -26.01
CA ASP A 5 8.55 12.34 -27.35
C ASP A 5 8.49 13.88 -27.36
N CYS A 6 7.93 14.48 -26.29
CA CYS A 6 7.86 15.93 -26.13
C CYS A 6 9.22 16.63 -25.96
N PHE A 7 10.29 15.89 -25.63
CA PHE A 7 11.62 16.45 -25.39
C PHE A 7 12.65 16.06 -26.46
N TYR A 8 12.26 15.33 -27.51
CA TYR A 8 13.17 15.02 -28.62
C TYR A 8 13.66 16.28 -29.32
N GLY A 9 14.98 16.40 -29.50
CA GLY A 9 15.61 17.54 -30.17
C GLY A 9 15.57 18.85 -29.38
N THR A 10 15.11 18.84 -28.13
CA THR A 10 15.13 20.03 -27.26
C THR A 10 16.51 20.21 -26.63
N GLU A 11 17.01 21.45 -26.64
CA GLU A 11 18.22 21.81 -25.91
C GLU A 11 17.97 21.66 -24.39
N ASN A 12 18.91 21.08 -23.66
CA ASN A 12 18.79 20.79 -22.21
C ASN A 12 17.66 19.82 -21.82
N ALA A 13 17.33 18.84 -22.67
CA ALA A 13 16.36 17.81 -22.33
C ALA A 13 16.70 17.10 -20.99
N PRO A 14 15.75 16.97 -20.05
CA PRO A 14 15.99 16.29 -18.79
C PRO A 14 16.19 14.79 -19.00
N VAL A 15 16.81 14.12 -18.03
CA VAL A 15 16.85 12.65 -18.00
C VAL A 15 15.45 12.12 -17.75
N ILE A 16 14.93 11.34 -18.70
CA ILE A 16 13.61 10.72 -18.62
C ILE A 16 13.76 9.20 -18.57
N VAL A 17 13.35 8.61 -17.46
CA VAL A 17 13.21 7.17 -17.29
C VAL A 17 11.77 6.81 -16.98
N GLY A 18 11.36 5.58 -17.31
CA GLY A 18 10.02 5.09 -17.07
C GLY A 18 10.02 3.69 -16.46
N GLY A 19 8.98 3.39 -15.71
CA GLY A 19 8.76 2.07 -15.12
C GLY A 19 7.29 1.70 -15.05
N ARG A 20 7.02 0.45 -14.65
CA ARG A 20 5.68 -0.13 -14.49
C ARG A 20 5.41 -0.42 -13.01
N TYR A 21 4.19 -0.15 -12.56
CA TYR A 21 3.75 -0.36 -11.18
C TYR A 21 2.25 -0.69 -11.13
N GLY A 22 1.75 -1.19 -10.00
CA GLY A 22 0.31 -1.29 -9.74
C GLY A 22 -0.50 -2.29 -10.58
N LEU A 23 0.15 -3.14 -11.38
CA LEU A 23 -0.54 -4.11 -12.22
C LEU A 23 -1.34 -5.10 -11.37
N GLY A 24 -2.63 -5.27 -11.69
CA GLY A 24 -3.51 -6.17 -10.94
C GLY A 24 -3.77 -5.73 -9.50
N SER A 25 -3.79 -4.42 -9.23
CA SER A 25 -3.93 -3.86 -7.87
C SER A 25 -2.79 -4.26 -6.93
N LYS A 26 -1.60 -4.54 -7.47
CA LYS A 26 -0.39 -4.71 -6.66
C LYS A 26 -0.14 -3.44 -5.85
N ASP A 27 0.01 -3.60 -4.54
CA ASP A 27 0.15 -2.47 -3.63
C ASP A 27 1.35 -1.60 -3.98
N THR A 28 1.15 -0.29 -4.02
CA THR A 28 2.14 0.71 -4.41
C THR A 28 2.41 1.61 -3.22
N THR A 29 3.41 1.24 -2.43
CA THR A 29 3.70 1.87 -1.14
C THR A 29 4.59 3.11 -1.29
N PRO A 30 4.65 3.99 -0.29
CA PRO A 30 5.57 5.11 -0.36
C PRO A 30 7.05 4.70 -0.43
N ALA A 31 7.44 3.60 0.21
CA ALA A 31 8.78 3.03 0.12
C ALA A 31 9.16 2.71 -1.34
N GLN A 32 8.22 2.15 -2.08
CA GLN A 32 8.37 1.89 -3.51
C GLN A 32 8.55 3.17 -4.34
N ILE A 33 7.85 4.25 -3.99
CA ILE A 33 8.03 5.56 -4.65
C ILE A 33 9.37 6.19 -4.29
N ILE A 34 9.84 6.02 -3.04
CA ILE A 34 11.19 6.43 -2.62
C ILE A 34 12.24 5.70 -3.46
N ALA A 35 12.07 4.40 -3.74
CA ALA A 35 12.97 3.65 -4.61
C ALA A 35 13.06 4.27 -6.02
N VAL A 36 11.95 4.79 -6.56
CA VAL A 36 11.94 5.49 -7.85
C VAL A 36 12.77 6.77 -7.79
N PHE A 37 12.62 7.58 -6.73
CA PHE A 37 13.42 8.80 -6.55
C PHE A 37 14.90 8.48 -6.33
N LYS A 38 15.23 7.44 -5.56
CA LYS A 38 16.61 6.97 -5.40
C LYS A 38 17.22 6.51 -6.71
N ASN A 39 16.45 5.79 -7.54
CA ASN A 39 16.89 5.39 -8.88
C ASN A 39 17.19 6.61 -9.78
N LEU A 40 16.34 7.65 -9.72
CA LEU A 40 16.57 8.90 -10.45
C LEU A 40 17.82 9.65 -10.00
N ALA A 41 18.21 9.51 -8.73
CA ALA A 41 19.41 10.14 -8.17
C ALA A 41 20.72 9.40 -8.52
N LEU A 42 20.65 8.20 -9.12
CA LEU A 42 21.85 7.47 -9.53
C LEU A 42 22.56 8.19 -10.69
N PRO A 43 23.90 8.06 -10.80
CA PRO A 43 24.64 8.57 -11.97
C PRO A 43 24.14 7.99 -13.30
N MET A 44 23.64 6.76 -13.27
CA MET A 44 23.00 6.09 -14.40
C MET A 44 21.68 5.47 -13.95
N PRO A 45 20.56 6.22 -14.00
CA PRO A 45 19.26 5.72 -13.59
C PRO A 45 18.80 4.54 -14.43
N LYS A 46 18.27 3.52 -13.78
CA LYS A 46 17.66 2.38 -14.47
C LYS A 46 16.42 2.84 -15.22
N ASN A 47 16.31 2.46 -16.48
CA ASN A 47 15.12 2.70 -17.30
C ASN A 47 14.35 1.38 -17.50
N HIS A 48 13.08 1.48 -17.92
CA HIS A 48 12.17 0.35 -18.11
C HIS A 48 12.02 -0.55 -16.87
N PHE A 49 12.13 0.05 -15.69
CA PHE A 49 12.11 -0.66 -14.42
C PHE A 49 10.71 -1.14 -14.02
N THR A 50 10.65 -2.04 -13.05
CA THR A 50 9.41 -2.45 -12.39
C THR A 50 9.48 -2.14 -10.90
N VAL A 51 8.32 -1.90 -10.30
CA VAL A 51 8.20 -1.58 -8.87
C VAL A 51 7.16 -2.49 -8.23
N GLY A 52 7.44 -2.95 -7.01
CA GLY A 52 6.55 -3.81 -6.24
C GLY A 52 6.68 -5.32 -6.50
N ILE A 53 7.64 -5.74 -7.33
CA ILE A 53 7.97 -7.16 -7.57
C ILE A 53 9.47 -7.37 -7.42
N VAL A 54 9.87 -8.63 -7.20
CA VAL A 54 11.24 -9.08 -7.39
C VAL A 54 11.29 -9.77 -8.75
N ASP A 55 12.02 -9.18 -9.69
CA ASP A 55 12.25 -9.73 -11.02
C ASP A 55 13.70 -10.23 -11.10
N ASP A 56 13.87 -11.52 -10.85
CA ASP A 56 15.13 -12.25 -10.88
C ASP A 56 15.43 -12.88 -12.25
N VAL A 57 14.56 -12.66 -13.25
CA VAL A 57 14.71 -13.20 -14.60
C VAL A 57 15.24 -12.12 -15.55
N THR A 58 14.56 -10.98 -15.62
CA THR A 58 14.96 -9.86 -16.50
C THR A 58 15.61 -8.72 -15.74
N PHE A 59 15.74 -8.84 -14.42
CA PHE A 59 16.41 -7.88 -13.55
C PHE A 59 15.90 -6.45 -13.74
N THR A 60 14.59 -6.25 -13.94
CA THR A 60 13.99 -4.92 -14.13
C THR A 60 13.55 -4.27 -12.82
N SER A 61 13.36 -5.04 -11.75
CA SER A 61 12.87 -4.50 -10.48
C SER A 61 13.83 -3.50 -9.84
N LEU A 62 13.27 -2.47 -9.21
CA LEU A 62 13.99 -1.60 -8.28
C LEU A 62 14.11 -2.28 -6.90
N PRO A 63 15.16 -1.99 -6.13
CA PRO A 63 15.29 -2.54 -4.78
C PRO A 63 14.15 -2.07 -3.88
N GLN A 64 13.73 -2.95 -2.97
CA GLN A 64 12.73 -2.61 -1.97
C GLN A 64 13.36 -1.75 -0.88
N GLU A 65 12.68 -0.66 -0.54
CA GLU A 65 13.06 0.24 0.55
C GLU A 65 12.27 -0.12 1.82
N GLU A 66 12.75 0.37 2.96
CA GLU A 66 12.05 0.19 4.23
C GLU A 66 10.70 0.93 4.23
N GLU A 67 9.67 0.30 4.81
CA GLU A 67 8.35 0.91 4.95
C GLU A 67 8.38 2.00 6.02
N ILE A 68 7.88 3.18 5.69
CA ILE A 68 7.92 4.37 6.55
C ILE A 68 6.48 4.79 6.88
N ALA A 69 6.23 5.11 8.15
CA ALA A 69 4.98 5.70 8.58
C ALA A 69 4.88 7.16 8.07
N LEU A 70 4.11 7.37 6.99
CA LEU A 70 3.89 8.70 6.40
C LEU A 70 2.59 9.38 6.83
N GLY A 71 1.88 8.82 7.82
CA GLY A 71 0.60 9.35 8.30
C GLY A 71 0.67 10.76 8.89
N GLY A 72 1.86 11.21 9.32
CA GLY A 72 2.02 12.44 10.10
C GLY A 72 1.64 12.27 11.57
N GLU A 73 1.91 13.30 12.37
CA GLU A 73 1.47 13.31 13.77
C GLU A 73 -0.06 13.32 13.85
N GLY A 74 -0.63 12.48 14.73
CA GLY A 74 -2.08 12.38 14.92
C GLY A 74 -2.81 11.43 13.96
N MET A 75 -2.10 10.78 13.03
CA MET A 75 -2.67 9.69 12.24
C MET A 75 -2.61 8.37 13.02
N PHE A 76 -3.77 7.74 13.18
CA PHE A 76 -3.87 6.41 13.74
C PHE A 76 -4.17 5.42 12.62
N GLU A 77 -3.34 4.38 12.53
CA GLU A 77 -3.48 3.30 11.57
C GLU A 77 -3.78 1.98 12.30
N ALA A 78 -4.79 1.25 11.84
CA ALA A 78 -5.17 -0.03 12.42
C ALA A 78 -5.38 -1.11 11.37
N LYS A 79 -5.04 -2.34 11.76
CA LYS A 79 -5.23 -3.53 10.94
C LYS A 79 -6.03 -4.59 11.69
N PHE A 80 -7.08 -5.09 11.07
CA PHE A 80 -7.95 -6.10 11.64
C PHE A 80 -7.99 -7.33 10.75
N TYR A 81 -7.56 -8.45 11.29
CA TYR A 81 -7.63 -9.75 10.65
C TYR A 81 -8.86 -10.50 11.13
N GLY A 82 -9.69 -10.93 10.18
CA GLY A 82 -10.89 -11.70 10.46
C GLY A 82 -11.11 -12.84 9.47
N LEU A 83 -12.06 -13.70 9.79
CA LEU A 83 -12.52 -14.77 8.91
C LEU A 83 -13.77 -14.34 8.15
N GLY A 84 -13.97 -14.89 6.95
CA GLY A 84 -15.17 -14.66 6.16
C GLY A 84 -16.42 -15.00 6.97
N ALA A 85 -17.37 -14.06 7.02
CA ALA A 85 -18.62 -14.12 7.78
C ALA A 85 -18.50 -14.05 9.32
N ASP A 86 -17.34 -13.68 9.88
CA ASP A 86 -17.19 -13.50 11.34
C ASP A 86 -17.68 -12.13 11.88
N GLY A 87 -18.10 -11.23 10.98
CA GLY A 87 -18.60 -9.90 11.33
C GLY A 87 -17.53 -8.80 11.43
N THR A 88 -16.24 -9.12 11.37
CA THR A 88 -15.12 -8.16 11.55
C THR A 88 -15.20 -6.99 10.58
N VAL A 89 -15.43 -7.27 9.29
CA VAL A 89 -15.57 -6.23 8.25
C VAL A 89 -16.76 -5.31 8.53
N GLY A 90 -17.91 -5.88 8.94
CA GLY A 90 -19.11 -5.12 9.26
C GLY A 90 -18.92 -4.22 10.47
N ALA A 91 -18.29 -4.76 11.53
CA ALA A 91 -17.93 -4.01 12.72
C ALA A 91 -17.01 -2.84 12.38
N ASN A 92 -15.96 -3.06 11.58
CA ASN A 92 -15.03 -2.01 11.17
C ASN A 92 -15.70 -0.91 10.32
N LYS A 93 -16.60 -1.26 9.39
CA LYS A 93 -17.38 -0.26 8.64
C LYS A 93 -18.21 0.61 9.58
N ASN A 94 -18.83 0.01 10.59
CA ASN A 94 -19.63 0.74 11.56
C ASN A 94 -18.74 1.64 12.45
N SER A 95 -17.60 1.13 12.93
CA SER A 95 -16.65 1.91 13.72
C SER A 95 -16.15 3.14 12.96
N VAL A 96 -15.80 2.99 11.69
CA VAL A 96 -15.36 4.09 10.83
C VAL A 96 -16.46 5.15 10.68
N LYS A 97 -17.71 4.72 10.51
CA LYS A 97 -18.87 5.62 10.45
C LYS A 97 -19.08 6.35 11.77
N ILE A 98 -19.03 5.65 12.91
CA ILE A 98 -19.18 6.27 14.24
C ILE A 98 -18.09 7.32 14.48
N ILE A 99 -16.83 7.02 14.16
CA ILE A 99 -15.73 7.97 14.32
C ILE A 99 -15.93 9.18 13.40
N GLY A 100 -16.26 8.96 12.13
CA GLY A 100 -16.48 10.05 11.17
C GLY A 100 -17.70 10.92 11.49
N ASP A 101 -18.76 10.35 12.07
CA ASP A 101 -19.98 11.10 12.41
C ASP A 101 -19.88 11.85 13.76
N ASN A 102 -19.02 11.39 14.67
CA ASN A 102 -18.93 11.93 16.05
C ASN A 102 -17.62 12.66 16.34
N THR A 103 -16.74 12.82 15.34
CA THR A 103 -15.47 13.55 15.48
C THR A 103 -15.18 14.34 14.20
N ASP A 104 -14.31 15.34 14.30
CA ASP A 104 -13.83 16.09 13.13
C ASP A 104 -12.69 15.37 12.36
N LYS A 105 -12.47 14.08 12.65
CA LYS A 105 -11.37 13.32 12.05
C LYS A 105 -11.71 12.87 10.65
N HIS A 106 -10.73 12.98 9.75
CA HIS A 106 -10.77 12.31 8.47
C HIS A 106 -10.64 10.80 8.70
N CYS A 107 -11.51 10.03 8.05
CA CYS A 107 -11.53 8.57 8.17
C CYS A 107 -11.37 7.91 6.80
N GLN A 108 -10.56 6.85 6.73
CA GLN A 108 -10.36 6.03 5.54
C GLN A 108 -10.42 4.56 5.95
N ALA A 109 -11.10 3.74 5.14
CA ALA A 109 -11.13 2.31 5.33
C ALA A 109 -11.00 1.57 4.00
N TYR A 110 -10.15 0.55 3.97
CA TYR A 110 -10.01 -0.38 2.86
C TYR A 110 -10.14 -1.81 3.37
N PHE A 111 -10.89 -2.63 2.65
CA PHE A 111 -11.19 -4.01 3.06
C PHE A 111 -10.67 -4.97 1.98
N SER A 112 -9.68 -5.77 2.35
CA SER A 112 -9.17 -6.85 1.52
C SER A 112 -9.88 -8.16 1.87
N TYR A 113 -10.34 -8.88 0.84
CA TYR A 113 -11.04 -10.14 0.97
C TYR A 113 -10.29 -11.21 0.18
N ASP A 114 -10.29 -12.43 0.69
CA ASP A 114 -9.94 -13.59 -0.12
C ASP A 114 -10.96 -13.80 -1.25
N SER A 115 -10.49 -14.37 -2.36
CA SER A 115 -11.28 -14.90 -3.46
C SER A 115 -12.31 -15.97 -3.06
N LYS A 116 -12.09 -16.64 -1.91
CA LYS A 116 -12.99 -17.68 -1.40
C LYS A 116 -14.29 -17.08 -0.88
N LYS A 117 -15.43 -17.64 -1.33
CA LYS A 117 -16.77 -17.21 -0.91
C LYS A 117 -17.06 -17.43 0.59
N SER A 118 -16.42 -18.41 1.22
CA SER A 118 -16.61 -18.75 2.65
C SER A 118 -15.31 -19.22 3.29
N GLY A 119 -15.08 -18.86 4.56
CA GLY A 119 -13.89 -19.26 5.33
C GLY A 119 -12.57 -18.64 4.84
N GLY A 120 -12.63 -17.66 3.93
CA GLY A 120 -11.48 -16.89 3.48
C GLY A 120 -11.02 -15.89 4.53
N PHE A 121 -9.77 -15.44 4.44
CA PHE A 121 -9.27 -14.36 5.30
C PHE A 121 -9.77 -13.00 4.83
N THR A 122 -9.97 -12.11 5.79
CA THR A 122 -10.24 -10.70 5.55
C THR A 122 -9.23 -9.86 6.30
N CYS A 123 -8.82 -8.75 5.69
CA CYS A 123 -7.94 -7.78 6.30
C CYS A 123 -8.53 -6.39 6.12
N SER A 124 -8.92 -5.75 7.22
CA SER A 124 -9.42 -4.38 7.22
C SER A 124 -8.27 -3.44 7.57
N HIS A 125 -8.07 -2.42 6.74
CA HIS A 125 -7.08 -1.36 6.91
C HIS A 125 -7.83 -0.06 7.21
N LEU A 126 -7.66 0.46 8.42
CA LEU A 126 -8.35 1.66 8.88
C LEU A 126 -7.31 2.74 9.15
N ARG A 127 -7.65 3.98 8.78
CA ARG A 127 -6.91 5.18 9.13
C ARG A 127 -7.87 6.25 9.62
N PHE A 128 -7.50 6.95 10.68
CA PHE A 128 -8.20 8.14 11.12
C PHE A 128 -7.22 9.15 11.68
N GLY A 129 -7.43 10.42 11.36
CA GLY A 129 -6.52 11.50 11.76
C GLY A 129 -7.10 12.88 11.52
N ASP A 130 -6.42 13.89 12.04
CA ASP A 130 -6.88 15.29 11.97
C ASP A 130 -6.61 15.95 10.60
N THR A 131 -5.80 15.31 9.76
CA THR A 131 -5.47 15.79 8.41
C THR A 131 -6.09 14.91 7.31
N PRO A 132 -6.40 15.47 6.12
CA PRO A 132 -6.92 14.70 5.00
C PRO A 132 -6.06 13.49 4.64
N ILE A 133 -6.67 12.30 4.58
CA ILE A 133 -5.97 11.04 4.31
C ILE A 133 -5.81 10.83 2.81
N ARG A 134 -4.56 10.85 2.31
CA ARG A 134 -4.21 10.58 0.91
C ARG A 134 -3.51 9.23 0.70
N SER A 135 -3.44 8.41 1.74
CA SER A 135 -2.75 7.13 1.73
C SER A 135 -3.51 6.08 0.94
N THR A 136 -3.34 6.03 -0.38
CA THR A 136 -3.97 5.05 -1.29
C THR A 136 -3.18 3.74 -1.39
N TYR A 137 -2.67 3.26 -0.26
CA TYR A 137 -1.90 2.02 -0.12
C TYR A 137 -2.33 1.31 1.16
N LEU A 138 -1.99 0.02 1.31
CA LEU A 138 -2.35 -0.75 2.49
C LEU A 138 -1.63 -0.24 3.75
N VAL A 139 -2.24 -0.42 4.93
CA VAL A 139 -1.55 -0.09 6.20
C VAL A 139 -0.38 -1.06 6.41
N ASN A 140 0.85 -0.54 6.47
CA ASN A 140 2.07 -1.33 6.66
C ASN A 140 2.67 -1.16 8.07
N THR A 141 2.49 0.01 8.69
CA THR A 141 3.02 0.38 10.01
C THR A 141 1.89 0.66 11.01
N PRO A 142 1.02 -0.33 11.33
CA PRO A 142 -0.14 -0.09 12.17
C PRO A 142 0.24 0.26 13.62
N ASN A 143 -0.47 1.22 14.21
CA ASN A 143 -0.43 1.46 15.66
C ASN A 143 -1.16 0.36 16.43
N PHE A 144 -2.17 -0.25 15.80
CA PHE A 144 -3.00 -1.30 16.42
C PHE A 144 -3.27 -2.45 15.46
N VAL A 145 -3.13 -3.68 15.98
CA VAL A 145 -3.43 -4.91 15.25
C VAL A 145 -4.37 -5.77 16.08
N LEU A 146 -5.48 -6.19 15.48
CA LEU A 146 -6.40 -7.17 16.06
C LEU A 146 -6.53 -8.39 15.15
N ALA A 147 -6.54 -9.58 15.74
CA ALA A 147 -6.94 -10.82 15.08
C ALA A 147 -8.10 -11.44 15.85
N THR A 148 -9.22 -11.71 15.16
CA THR A 148 -10.43 -12.28 15.78
C THR A 148 -10.41 -13.81 15.83
N PHE A 149 -9.41 -14.44 15.21
CA PHE A 149 -9.25 -15.88 15.15
C PHE A 149 -7.96 -16.32 15.85
N ARG A 150 -7.96 -17.56 16.33
CA ARG A 150 -6.77 -18.25 16.80
C ARG A 150 -6.44 -19.34 15.78
N LEU A 151 -5.26 -19.26 15.15
CA LEU A 151 -4.75 -20.37 14.35
C LEU A 151 -4.26 -21.45 15.31
N THR A 152 -5.03 -22.52 15.48
CA THR A 152 -4.51 -23.75 16.09
C THR A 152 -3.64 -24.46 15.07
N CYS A 153 -2.33 -24.33 15.22
CA CYS A 153 -1.38 -25.15 14.49
C CYS A 153 -1.43 -26.56 15.07
N THR A 154 -2.24 -27.45 14.49
CA THR A 154 -2.06 -28.89 14.72
C THR A 154 -0.82 -29.30 13.94
N CYS A 155 0.35 -29.20 14.58
CA CYS A 155 1.52 -29.96 14.13
C CYS A 155 1.19 -31.44 14.30
N THR A 156 0.68 -32.08 13.24
CA THR A 156 0.80 -33.52 13.10
C THR A 156 2.28 -33.81 12.86
N THR A 157 2.95 -34.27 13.92
CA THR A 157 4.22 -35.02 13.85
C THR A 157 4.12 -36.21 12.93
#